data_AF-A0A1M6E5E1-F1
#
_entry.id   AF-A0A1M6E5E1-F1
#
_cell.length_a   1.000
_cell.length_b   1.000
_cell.length_c   1.000
_cell.angle_alpha   90.00
_cell.angle_beta   90.00
_cell.angle_gamma   90.00
#
_symmetry.space_group_name_H-M   'P 1'
#
loop_
_entity.id
_entity.type
_entity.pdbx_description
1 polymer ?
#
loop_
_entity_poly.entity_id
_entity_poly.type
_entity_poly.pdbx_seq_one_letter_code
_entity_poly.pdbx_strand_id
1 'polypeptide(L)' 'MSRMCEICGKKPMVGNNVSHAHNVNKRRFNPNLQKVRSLQENGQVKKITVCTNCIKSGKIVKP' A
#
# COMPACT_ATOMS: atom_id res chain seq x y z
N MET A 1 -10.03 -2.80 7.98
CA MET A 1 -9.32 -1.71 7.26
C MET A 1 -8.85 -2.22 5.91
N SER A 2 -9.32 -1.61 4.82
CA SER A 2 -8.88 -1.92 3.46
C SER A 2 -7.39 -1.58 3.32
N ARG A 3 -6.53 -2.59 3.15
CA ARG A 3 -5.10 -2.41 2.84
C ARG A 3 -4.95 -1.98 1.38
N MET A 4 -5.45 -0.78 1.05
CA MET A 4 -5.41 -0.20 -0.29
C MET A 4 -4.62 1.10 -0.28
N CYS A 5 -3.84 1.34 -1.34
CA CYS A 5 -3.21 2.63 -1.53
C CYS A 5 -4.23 3.65 -2.05
N GLU A 6 -4.33 4.81 -1.42
CA GLU A 6 -5.28 5.87 -1.81
C GLU A 6 -4.92 6.55 -3.15
N ILE A 7 -3.65 6.48 -3.57
CA ILE A 7 -3.17 7.13 -4.81
C ILE A 7 -3.24 6.22 -6.03
N CYS A 8 -2.64 5.03 -5.94
CA CYS A 8 -2.56 4.10 -7.08
C CYS A 8 -3.57 2.95 -7.00
N GLY A 9 -4.39 2.90 -5.96
CA GLY A 9 -5.40 1.87 -5.79
C GLY A 9 -4.86 0.45 -5.62
N LYS A 10 -3.56 0.26 -5.35
CA LYS A 10 -2.97 -1.08 -5.15
C LYS A 10 -3.68 -1.81 -4.01
N LYS A 11 -4.21 -3.00 -4.32
CA LYS A 11 -4.92 -3.89 -3.39
C LYS A 11 -4.06 -5.12 -3.05
N PRO A 12 -4.35 -5.83 -1.95
CA PRO A 12 -3.71 -7.10 -1.65
C PRO A 12 -4.06 -8.13 -2.71
N MET A 13 -3.06 -8.90 -3.14
CA MET A 13 -3.25 -10.02 -4.05
C MET A 13 -3.37 -11.31 -3.26
N VAL A 14 -4.16 -12.27 -3.76
CA VAL A 14 -4.27 -13.61 -3.16
C VAL A 14 -3.34 -14.55 -3.90
N GLY A 15 -2.69 -15.46 -3.18
CA GLY A 15 -1.97 -16.58 -3.77
C GLY A 15 -1.71 -17.65 -2.73
N ASN A 16 -0.72 -18.51 -2.98
CA ASN A 16 -0.44 -19.66 -2.12
C ASN A 16 0.96 -19.61 -1.51
N ASN A 17 1.11 -20.24 -0.36
CA ASN A 17 2.38 -20.69 0.18
C ASN A 17 2.52 -22.17 -0.19
N VAL A 18 3.54 -22.52 -0.97
CA VAL A 18 3.79 -23.89 -1.42
C VAL A 18 5.02 -24.38 -0.66
N SER A 19 4.86 -25.42 0.15
CA SER A 19 5.98 -26.02 0.87
C SER A 19 6.83 -26.93 -0.04
N HIS A 20 7.98 -27.38 0.48
CA HIS A 20 8.82 -28.36 -0.22
C HIS A 20 8.07 -29.67 -0.52
N ALA A 21 7.19 -30.12 0.38
CA ALA A 21 6.31 -31.27 0.18
C ALA A 21 5.06 -30.95 -0.66
N HIS A 22 5.02 -29.80 -1.33
CA HIS A 22 3.90 -29.34 -2.16
C HIS A 22 2.57 -29.09 -1.41
N ASN A 23 2.63 -28.86 -0.09
CA ASN A 23 1.45 -28.47 0.68
C ASN A 23 1.08 -27.01 0.34
N VAL A 24 -0.15 -26.81 -0.13
CA VAL A 24 -0.63 -25.52 -0.66
C VAL A 24 -1.56 -24.85 0.35
N ASN A 25 -1.07 -23.80 1.01
CA ASN A 25 -1.87 -22.98 1.93
C ASN A 25 -2.16 -21.61 1.33
N LYS A 26 -3.41 -21.11 1.42
CA LYS A 26 -3.74 -19.76 0.93
C LYS A 26 -3.03 -18.68 1.75
N ARG A 27 -2.49 -17.67 1.07
CA ARG A 27 -1.90 -16.46 1.67
C ARG A 27 -2.32 -15.19 0.93
N ARG A 28 -2.10 -14.05 1.58
CA ARG A 28 -2.31 -12.72 0.98
C ARG A 28 -0.98 -11.98 0.85
N PHE A 29 -0.71 -11.46 -0.33
CA PHE A 29 0.38 -10.53 -0.59
C PHE A 29 -0.12 -9.11 -0.33
N ASN A 30 0.30 -8.55 0.79
CA ASN A 30 -0.08 -7.20 1.16
C ASN A 30 0.93 -6.19 0.56
N PRO A 31 0.47 -5.11 -0.08
CA PRO A 31 1.37 -4.02 -0.45
C PRO A 31 1.97 -3.39 0.82
N ASN A 32 3.23 -2.94 0.74
CA ASN A 32 3.85 -2.16 1.80
C ASN A 32 3.22 -0.75 1.82
N LEU A 33 2.23 -0.58 2.70
CA LEU A 33 1.50 0.66 2.89
C LEU A 33 2.02 1.39 4.12
N GLN A 34 2.25 2.68 3.97
CA GLN A 34 2.73 3.57 5.01
C GLN A 34 1.72 4.71 5.20
N LYS A 35 1.54 5.12 6.45
CA LYS A 35 0.70 6.28 6.78
C LYS A 35 1.58 7.51 6.69
N VAL A 36 1.23 8.43 5.80
CA VAL A 36 2.00 9.67 5.59
C VAL A 36 1.09 10.88 5.65
N ARG A 37 1.67 12.02 6.01
CA ARG A 37 1.01 13.33 5.89
C ARG A 37 1.24 13.84 4.47
N SER A 38 0.17 14.15 3.77
CA SER A 38 0.20 14.80 2.45
C SER A 38 -0.37 16.21 2.58
N LEU A 39 0.33 17.19 1.99
CA LEU A 39 -0.21 18.51 1.75
C LEU A 39 -1.13 18.42 0.52
N GLN A 40 -2.41 18.79 0.67
CA GLN A 40 -3.32 18.92 -0.46
C GLN A 40 -3.18 20.29 -1.12
N GLU A 41 -3.65 20.42 -2.36
CA GLU A 41 -3.59 21.69 -3.13
C GLU A 41 -4.28 22.86 -2.39
N ASN A 42 -5.24 22.56 -1.52
CA ASN A 42 -5.95 23.53 -0.69
C ASN A 42 -5.18 23.95 0.59
N GLY A 43 -3.90 23.57 0.73
CA GLY A 43 -3.06 23.86 1.90
C GLY A 43 -3.37 23.02 3.15
N GLN A 44 -4.34 22.11 3.09
CA GLN A 44 -4.70 21.24 4.22
C GLN A 44 -3.80 20.00 4.30
N VAL A 45 -3.34 19.67 5.50
CA VAL A 45 -2.55 18.45 5.75
C VAL A 45 -3.48 17.29 6.12
N LYS A 46 -3.53 16.27 5.26
CA LYS A 46 -4.31 15.05 5.52
C LYS A 46 -3.38 13.86 5.77
N LYS A 47 -3.78 12.95 6.66
CA LYS A 47 -3.12 11.64 6.82
C LYS A 47 -3.73 10.68 5.81
N ILE A 48 -2.91 10.13 4.92
CA ILE A 48 -3.31 9.20 3.87
C ILE A 48 -2.48 7.92 3.93
N THR A 49 -3.08 6.80 3.52
CA THR A 49 -2.40 5.50 3.45
C THR A 49 -1.88 5.26 2.04
N VAL A 50 -0.56 5.21 1.89
CA VAL A 50 0.09 5.19 0.57
C VAL A 50 1.15 4.10 0.48
N CYS A 51 1.27 3.49 -0.70
CA CYS A 51 2.31 2.49 -0.91
C CYS A 51 3.71 3.13 -1.01
N THR A 52 4.72 2.40 -0.56
CA THR A 52 6.12 2.86 -0.61
C THR A 52 6.58 3.24 -2.01
N ASN A 53 6.05 2.60 -3.05
CA ASN A 53 6.39 2.93 -4.44
C ASN A 53 5.88 4.34 -4.82
N CYS A 54 4.65 4.72 -4.42
CA CYS A 54 4.14 6.07 -4.64
C CYS A 54 4.94 7.14 -3.85
N ILE A 55 5.40 6.79 -2.64
CA ILE A 55 6.28 7.67 -1.85
C ILE A 55 7.62 7.86 -2.57
N LYS A 56 8.21 6.77 -3.07
CA LYS A 56 9.48 6.81 -3.81
C LYS A 56 9.36 7.60 -5.13
N SER A 57 8.24 7.47 -5.83
CA SER A 57 7.98 8.21 -7.07
C SER A 57 7.66 9.70 -6.89
N GLY A 58 7.64 10.23 -5.66
CA GLY A 58 7.35 11.64 -5.42
C GLY A 58 5.89 12.05 -5.70
N LYS A 59 4.96 11.09 -5.79
CA LYS A 59 3.53 11.37 -6.02
C LYS A 59 2.82 12.02 -4.81
N ILE A 60 3.59 12.37 -3.77
CA ILE A 60 3.09 12.96 -2.52
C ILE A 60 4.00 14.12 -2.17
N VAL A 61 3.40 15.29 -1.98
CA VAL A 61 4.05 16.43 -1.35
C VAL A 61 3.93 16.25 0.16
N LYS A 62 5.08 16.07 0.82
CA LYS A 62 5.15 16.12 2.29
C LYS A 62 5.17 17.60 2.69
N PRO A 63 4.42 17.99 3.75
CA PRO A 63 4.60 19.31 4.34
C PRO A 63 5.99 19.46 4.94
#